data_AF-A0A9X9F2Y9-F1
#
_entry.id   AF-A0A9X9F2Y9-F1
#
_cell.length_a   1.000
_cell.length_b   1.000
_cell.length_c   1.000
_cell.angle_alpha   90.00
_cell.angle_beta   90.00
_cell.angle_gamma   90.00
#
_symmetry.space_group_name_H-M   'P 1'
#
loop_
_entity.id
_entity.type
_entity.pdbx_description
1 polymer ?
#
loop_
_entity_poly.entity_id
_entity_poly.type
_entity_poly.pdbx_seq_one_letter_code
_entity_poly.pdbx_strand_id
1 'polypeptide(L)' 'DGILHEGNLVKEADESEIATFIETGVITGGMIPKVQAALASLKMGVQKISIVNGTKDFTEVTGECIGTTVTKGVSIA' A
#
# COMPACT_ATOMS: atom_id res chain seq x y z
N ASP A 1 -6.46 7.38 -5.56
CA ASP A 1 -6.69 7.15 -4.12
C ASP A 1 -5.74 6.08 -3.64
N GLY A 2 -6.14 4.85 -3.34
CA GLY A 2 -5.21 3.84 -2.78
C GLY A 2 -5.94 2.98 -1.75
N ILE A 3 -5.32 2.72 -0.60
CA ILE A 3 -5.97 2.06 0.54
C ILE A 3 -6.71 3.11 1.36
N LEU A 4 -8.03 2.95 1.55
CA LEU A 4 -8.84 3.84 2.37
C LEU A 4 -9.15 3.20 3.73
N HIS A 5 -8.67 3.80 4.82
CA HIS A 5 -8.99 3.38 6.18
C HIS A 5 -9.89 4.43 6.84
N GLU A 6 -11.05 4.02 7.34
CA GLU A 6 -12.05 4.92 7.98
C GLU A 6 -12.42 6.16 7.14
N GLY A 7 -12.45 6.01 5.81
CA GLY A 7 -12.76 7.10 4.88
C GLY A 7 -11.58 8.01 4.52
N ASN A 8 -10.40 7.77 5.08
CA ASN A 8 -9.18 8.52 4.80
C ASN A 8 -8.19 7.70 3.96
N LEU A 9 -7.51 8.35 3.01
CA LEU A 9 -6.44 7.71 2.24
C LEU A 9 -5.23 7.51 3.15
N VAL A 10 -4.82 6.25 3.29
CA VAL A 10 -3.56 5.90 3.97
C VAL A 10 -2.42 6.32 3.04
N LYS A 11 -1.60 7.30 3.47
CA LYS A 11 -0.47 7.78 2.67
C LYS A 11 0.75 6.88 2.80
N GLU A 12 1.01 6.39 4.01
CA GLU A 12 2.13 5.53 4.34
C GLU A 12 1.63 4.36 5.20
N ALA A 13 2.18 3.17 4.97
CA ALA A 13 1.90 1.98 5.76
C ALA A 13 3.14 1.07 5.86
N ASP A 14 3.19 0.17 6.83
CA ASP A 14 4.15 -0.93 6.89
C ASP A 14 3.52 -2.31 6.58
N GLU A 15 4.34 -3.37 6.51
CA GLU A 15 3.83 -4.71 6.18
C GLU A 15 2.77 -5.23 7.17
N SER A 16 2.91 -4.85 8.44
CA SER A 16 2.03 -5.25 9.54
C SER A 16 0.70 -4.48 9.47
N GLU A 17 0.76 -3.18 9.16
CA GLU A 17 -0.44 -2.38 8.90
C GLU A 17 -1.20 -2.92 7.70
N ILE A 18 -0.49 -3.30 6.62
CA ILE A 18 -1.11 -3.91 5.46
C ILE A 18 -1.77 -5.25 5.80
N ALA A 19 -1.12 -6.09 6.60
CA ALA A 19 -1.73 -7.33 7.09
C ALA A 19 -3.00 -7.03 7.90
N THR A 20 -2.94 -6.04 8.79
CA THR A 20 -4.08 -5.57 9.57
C THR A 20 -5.21 -5.06 8.66
N PHE A 21 -4.91 -4.34 7.58
CA PHE A 21 -5.91 -3.87 6.62
C PHE A 21 -6.57 -5.02 5.85
N ILE A 22 -5.86 -6.11 5.59
CA ILE A 22 -6.47 -7.32 5.01
C ILE A 22 -7.39 -7.99 6.04
N GLU A 23 -6.95 -8.14 7.30
CA GLU A 23 -7.73 -8.78 8.36
C GLU A 23 -8.97 -7.98 8.76
N THR A 24 -8.86 -6.65 8.83
CA THR A 24 -9.96 -5.73 9.16
C THR A 24 -10.95 -5.53 8.01
N GLY A 25 -10.68 -6.09 6.83
CA GLY A 25 -11.54 -5.96 5.66
C GLY A 25 -11.46 -4.58 4.99
N VAL A 26 -10.40 -3.82 5.22
CA VAL A 26 -10.08 -2.58 4.50
C VAL A 26 -9.62 -2.92 3.08
N ILE A 27 -8.72 -3.90 2.96
CA ILE A 27 -8.25 -4.44 1.67
C ILE A 27 -9.03 -5.72 1.39
N THR A 28 -9.86 -5.71 0.35
CA THR A 28 -10.75 -6.83 0.04
C THR A 28 -10.72 -7.21 -1.44
N GLY A 29 -11.28 -8.39 -1.74
CA GLY A 29 -11.42 -8.90 -3.10
C GLY A 29 -10.08 -9.07 -3.83
N GLY A 30 -10.05 -8.70 -5.11
CA GLY A 30 -8.85 -8.82 -5.95
C GLY A 30 -7.69 -7.90 -5.56
N MET A 31 -7.86 -7.02 -4.56
CA MET A 31 -6.76 -6.20 -4.04
C MET A 31 -5.82 -7.00 -3.14
N ILE A 32 -6.33 -8.02 -2.42
CA ILE A 32 -5.53 -8.91 -1.56
C ILE A 32 -4.35 -9.53 -2.33
N PRO A 33 -4.54 -10.24 -3.46
CA PRO A 33 -3.41 -10.83 -4.19
C PRO A 33 -2.45 -9.79 -4.77
N LYS A 34 -2.92 -8.58 -5.11
CA LYS A 34 -2.06 -7.49 -5.60
C LYS A 34 -1.14 -6.97 -4.50
N VAL A 35 -1.70 -6.76 -3.32
CA VAL A 35 -0.98 -6.26 -2.16
C VAL A 35 0.01 -7.32 -1.66
N GLN A 36 -0.38 -8.59 -1.62
CA GLN A 36 0.53 -9.68 -1.27
C GLN A 36 1.71 -9.79 -2.25
N ALA A 37 1.48 -9.64 -3.56
CA ALA A 37 2.56 -9.63 -4.54
C ALA A 37 3.52 -8.43 -4.35
N ALA A 38 2.98 -7.25 -4.01
CA ALA A 38 3.79 -6.07 -3.71
C ALA A 38 4.62 -6.25 -2.42
N LEU A 39 4.02 -6.82 -1.37
CA LEU A 39 4.74 -7.19 -0.14
C LEU A 39 5.85 -8.23 -0.41
N ALA A 40 5.60 -9.21 -1.26
CA ALA A 40 6.63 -10.17 -1.66
C ALA A 40 7.83 -9.47 -2.31
N SER A 41 7.58 -8.42 -3.11
CA SER A 41 8.63 -7.60 -3.70
C SER A 41 9.47 -6.87 -2.65
N LEU A 42 8.84 -6.33 -1.60
CA LEU A 42 9.57 -5.75 -0.44
C LEU A 42 10.49 -6.77 0.23
N LYS A 43 10.03 -8.03 0.37
CA LYS A 43 10.84 -9.12 0.94
C LYS A 43 12.01 -9.51 0.04
N MET A 44 11.88 -9.34 -1.27
CA MET A 44 12.95 -9.58 -2.25
C MET A 44 14.01 -8.46 -2.31
N GLY A 45 13.88 -7.40 -1.51
CA GLY A 45 14.86 -6.31 -1.42
C GLY A 45 14.40 -4.99 -2.01
N VAL A 46 13.13 -4.89 -2.43
CA VAL A 46 12.54 -3.59 -2.79
C VAL A 46 12.39 -2.73 -1.53
N GLN A 47 12.84 -1.48 -1.58
CA GLN A 47 12.83 -0.59 -0.41
C GLN A 47 11.42 -0.07 -0.07
N LYS A 48 10.62 0.21 -1.09
CA LYS A 48 9.26 0.75 -0.96
C LYS A 48 8.40 0.32 -2.15
N ILE A 49 7.12 0.09 -1.90
CA ILE A 49 6.12 -0.13 -2.94
C ILE A 49 5.01 0.90 -2.78
N SER A 50 4.37 1.30 -3.87
CA SER A 50 3.26 2.25 -3.82
C SER A 50 2.03 1.62 -4.46
N ILE A 51 0.93 1.61 -3.71
CA ILE A 51 -0.37 1.11 -4.12
C ILE A 51 -1.19 2.33 -4.55
N VAL A 52 -1.39 2.45 -5.87
CA VAL A 52 -2.11 3.57 -6.49
C VAL A 52 -3.40 3.07 -7.14
N ASN A 53 -4.39 3.95 -7.24
CA ASN A 53 -5.61 3.66 -8.00
C ASN A 53 -5.40 4.03 -9.48
N GLY A 54 -5.34 3.03 -10.37
CA GLY A 54 -5.14 3.24 -11.81
C GLY A 54 -6.38 3.66 -12.60
N THR A 55 -7.56 3.78 -11.97
CA THR A 55 -8.81 4.23 -12.63
C THR A 55 -9.08 5.73 -12.48
N LYS A 56 -8.27 6.43 -11.68
CA LYS A 56 -8.27 7.89 -11.57
C LYS A 56 -6.89 8.41 -11.96
N ASP A 57 -6.80 9.64 -12.46
CA ASP A 57 -5.52 10.31 -12.71
C ASP A 57 -4.67 10.29 -11.42
N PHE A 58 -3.62 9.47 -11.42
CA PHE A 58 -2.70 9.27 -10.29
C PHE A 58 -1.45 10.15 -10.40
N THR A 59 -1.32 10.89 -11.50
CA THR A 59 -0.27 11.88 -11.73
C THR A 59 -0.79 13.25 -11.36
N GLU A 60 -0.55 13.67 -10.12
CA GLU A 60 -0.58 15.10 -9.85
C GLU A 60 0.64 15.74 -10.52
N VAL A 61 0.45 16.90 -11.15
CA VAL A 61 1.48 17.64 -11.92
C VAL A 61 2.69 18.05 -11.02
N THR A 62 2.61 17.77 -9.72
CA THR A 62 3.59 18.02 -8.66
C THR A 62 4.64 16.93 -8.49
N GLY A 63 4.49 15.75 -9.13
CA GLY A 63 5.45 14.64 -9.01
C GLY A 63 5.26 13.76 -7.76
N GLU A 64 4.23 14.01 -6.96
CA GLU A 64 3.84 13.15 -5.85
C GLU A 64 2.84 12.08 -6.33
N CYS A 65 3.14 10.81 -6.02
CA CYS A 65 2.23 9.71 -6.33
C CYS A 65 1.04 9.73 -5.37
N ILE A 66 -0.18 9.95 -5.88
CA ILE A 66 -1.40 9.86 -5.08
C ILE A 66 -1.72 8.38 -4.82
N GLY A 67 -1.25 7.87 -3.68
CA GLY A 67 -1.30 6.45 -3.33
C GLY A 67 -0.95 6.17 -1.88
N THR A 68 -1.00 4.89 -1.52
CA THR A 68 -0.47 4.36 -0.26
C THR A 68 0.91 3.82 -0.48
N THR A 69 1.92 4.41 0.15
CA THR A 69 3.30 3.92 0.08
C THR A 69 3.54 2.95 1.22
N VAL A 70 3.90 1.72 0.89
CA VAL A 70 4.27 0.71 1.87
C VAL A 70 5.78 0.61 1.94
N THR A 71 6.32 0.73 3.15
CA THR A 71 7.75 0.54 3.40
C THR A 71 7.98 -0.76 4.16
N LYS A 72 9.19 -1.31 4.04
CA LYS A 72 9.57 -2.46 4.85
C LYS A 72 9.68 -2.00 6.30
N GLY A 73 8.78 -2.49 7.16
CA GLY A 73 8.88 -2.28 8.60
C GLY A 73 10.23 -2.77 9.08
N VAL A 74 11.03 -1.88 9.67
CA VAL A 74 12.33 -2.25 10.21
C VAL A 74 12.09 -3.19 11.38
N SER A 75 12.34 -4.49 11.17
CA SER A 75 12.58 -5.41 12.27
C SER A 75 13.87 -4.94 12.95
N ILE A 76 13.73 -4.13 13.99
CA ILE A 76 14.77 -3.94 15.00
C ILE A 76 15.02 -5.32 15.60
N ALA A 77 16.04 -5.99 15.08
CA ALA A 77 16.61 -7.22 15.64
C ALA A 77 17.59 -6.86 16.75
#